data_AF-R5CNW0-F1
#
_entry.id   AF-R5CNW0-F1
#
_cell.length_a   1.000
_cell.length_b   1.000
_cell.length_c   1.000
_cell.angle_alpha   90.00
_cell.angle_beta   90.00
_cell.angle_gamma   90.00
#
_symmetry.space_group_name_H-M   'P 1'
#
loop_
_entity.id
_entity.type
_entity.pdbx_description
1 polymer ?
#
loop_
_entity_poly.entity_id
_entity_poly.type
_entity_poly.pdbx_seq_one_letter_code
_entity_poly.pdbx_strand_id
1 'polypeptide(L)'
;MEILLIILIIVLVLVSFRLRYKQEQVVGLSREQLLQKHRNAFFVYRFWVILSIVMFIAGYILAEYFPIYETEEYEYWFFGTERGTHEVLTATAWWSYILRGLAIIIFIPAIIGFFDRLSAINKYKNMSADSYSSLQEKTLKDIKKQDEYAKNAKRAKTAMNIFDKIFNQ
;
A
#
# COMPACT_ATOMS: atom_id res chain seq x y z
N MET A 1 -6.25 14.91 23.89
CA MET A 1 -6.43 15.77 22.69
C MET A 1 -5.14 15.97 21.91
N GLU A 2 -4.00 16.19 22.57
CA GLU A 2 -2.70 16.43 21.90
C GLU A 2 -2.26 15.28 20.96
N ILE A 3 -2.39 14.02 21.40
CA ILE A 3 -2.02 12.85 20.58
C ILE A 3 -2.85 12.74 19.29
N LEU A 4 -4.17 12.98 19.38
CA LEU A 4 -5.07 12.98 18.21
C LEU A 4 -4.70 14.08 17.21
N LEU A 5 -4.31 15.25 17.73
CA LEU A 5 -3.90 16.40 16.93
C LEU A 5 -2.58 16.14 16.20
N ILE A 6 -1.62 15.49 16.89
CA ILE A 6 -0.35 15.04 16.29
C ILE A 6 -0.60 14.01 15.18
N ILE A 7 -1.46 13.01 15.43
CA ILE A 7 -1.81 11.99 14.42
C ILE A 7 -2.46 12.65 13.20
N LEU A 8 -3.38 13.59 13.41
CA LEU A 8 -4.05 14.31 12.32
C LEU A 8 -3.04 15.10 11.47
N ILE A 9 -2.09 15.79 12.10
CA ILE A 9 -1.00 16.50 11.40
C ILE A 9 -0.18 15.52 10.55
N ILE A 10 0.22 14.37 11.10
CA ILE A 10 0.99 13.35 10.37
C ILE A 10 0.21 12.85 9.16
N VAL A 11 -1.08 12.54 9.32
CA VAL A 11 -1.94 12.08 8.21
C VAL A 11 -2.03 13.14 7.11
N LEU A 12 -2.25 14.41 7.46
CA LEU A 12 -2.31 15.51 6.50
C LEU A 12 -1.00 15.70 5.74
N VAL A 13 0.14 15.56 6.43
CA VAL A 13 1.47 15.62 5.79
C VAL A 13 1.63 14.47 4.79
N LEU A 14 1.34 13.24 5.20
CA LEU A 14 1.43 12.07 4.31
C LEU A 14 0.51 12.17 3.09
N VAL A 15 -0.72 12.65 3.27
CA VAL A 15 -1.67 12.88 2.18
C VAL A 15 -1.14 13.95 1.21
N SER A 16 -0.59 15.04 1.72
CA SER A 16 -0.03 16.13 0.92
C SER A 16 1.16 15.66 0.06
N PHE A 17 2.08 14.90 0.66
CA PHE A 17 3.19 14.28 -0.07
C PHE A 17 2.70 13.31 -1.15
N ARG A 18 1.70 12.48 -0.84
CA ARG A 18 1.12 11.53 -1.79
C ARG A 18 0.45 12.24 -2.97
N LEU A 19 -0.26 13.34 -2.72
CA LEU A 19 -0.91 14.14 -3.76
C LEU A 19 0.12 14.77 -4.68
N ARG A 20 1.15 15.41 -4.13
CA ARG A 20 2.25 15.99 -4.91
C ARG A 20 2.95 14.94 -5.77
N TYR A 21 3.29 13.80 -5.18
CA TYR A 21 3.91 12.69 -5.90
C TYR A 21 3.02 12.19 -7.05
N LYS A 22 1.70 12.09 -6.85
CA LYS A 22 0.76 11.76 -7.93
C LYS A 22 0.73 12.84 -9.03
N GLN A 23 0.81 14.12 -8.67
CA GLN A 23 0.84 15.22 -9.65
C GLN A 23 2.12 15.20 -10.49
N GLU A 24 3.28 15.06 -9.86
CA GLU A 24 4.59 14.93 -10.53
C GLU A 24 4.63 13.71 -11.45
N GLN A 25 3.96 12.62 -11.08
CA GLN A 25 3.83 11.42 -11.91
C GLN A 25 2.97 11.56 -13.17
N VAL A 26 2.15 12.61 -13.27
CA VAL A 26 1.23 12.87 -14.39
C VAL A 26 1.75 13.99 -15.27
N VAL A 27 2.40 15.00 -14.68
CA VAL A 27 2.90 16.18 -15.41
C VAL A 27 4.00 15.79 -16.38
N GLY A 28 3.89 16.30 -17.62
CA GLY A 28 4.89 16.10 -18.67
C GLY A 28 4.82 14.76 -19.40
N LEU A 29 3.93 13.85 -18.98
CA LEU A 29 3.63 12.64 -19.76
C LEU A 29 2.61 12.95 -20.86
N SER A 30 2.74 12.29 -22.01
CA SER A 30 1.66 12.26 -22.99
C SER A 30 0.49 11.39 -22.49
N ARG A 31 -0.70 11.61 -23.05
CA ARG A 31 -1.89 10.78 -22.73
C ARG A 31 -1.62 9.30 -22.94
N GLU A 32 -0.90 8.95 -24.01
CA GLU A 32 -0.55 7.56 -24.34
C GLU A 32 0.44 6.96 -23.34
N GLN A 33 1.47 7.72 -22.96
CA GLN A 33 2.43 7.27 -21.93
C GLN A 33 1.75 7.06 -20.58
N LEU A 34 0.85 7.98 -20.19
CA LEU A 34 0.09 7.86 -18.95
C LEU A 34 -0.84 6.64 -18.97
N LEU A 35 -1.53 6.41 -20.09
CA LEU A 35 -2.35 5.21 -20.30
C LEU A 35 -1.52 3.93 -20.23
N GLN A 36 -0.34 3.90 -20.85
CA GLN A 36 0.53 2.73 -20.82
C GLN A 36 1.02 2.44 -19.39
N LYS A 37 1.38 3.47 -18.63
CA LYS A 37 1.75 3.35 -17.21
C LYS A 37 0.62 2.73 -16.38
N HIS A 38 -0.61 3.20 -16.56
CA HIS A 38 -1.77 2.64 -15.86
C HIS A 38 -2.11 1.21 -16.32
N ARG A 39 -1.96 0.88 -17.60
CA ARG A 39 -2.15 -0.47 -18.14
C ARG A 39 -1.12 -1.46 -17.59
N ASN A 40 0.15 -1.07 -17.54
CA ASN A 40 1.20 -1.89 -16.95
C ASN A 40 0.92 -2.14 -15.45
N ALA A 41 0.57 -1.08 -14.71
CA ALA A 41 0.21 -1.23 -13.30
C ALA A 41 -1.04 -2.11 -13.12
N PHE A 42 -2.05 -1.96 -13.98
CA PHE A 42 -3.25 -2.80 -13.99
C PHE A 42 -2.91 -4.28 -14.20
N PHE A 43 -1.98 -4.58 -15.13
CA PHE A 43 -1.50 -5.95 -15.36
C PHE A 43 -0.84 -6.54 -14.11
N VAL A 44 0.01 -5.77 -13.42
CA VAL A 44 0.65 -6.19 -12.16
C VAL A 44 -0.41 -6.50 -11.10
N TYR A 45 -1.37 -5.59 -10.86
CA TYR A 45 -2.44 -5.85 -9.88
C TYR A 45 -3.30 -7.05 -10.26
N ARG A 46 -3.64 -7.21 -11.54
CA ARG A 46 -4.35 -8.39 -12.04
C ARG A 46 -3.59 -9.68 -11.72
N PHE A 47 -2.28 -9.69 -11.94
CA PHE A 47 -1.43 -10.85 -11.62
C PHE A 47 -1.49 -11.17 -10.12
N TRP A 48 -1.35 -10.18 -9.25
CA TRP A 48 -1.43 -10.39 -7.79
C TRP A 48 -2.81 -10.88 -7.32
N VAL A 49 -3.89 -10.39 -7.94
CA VAL A 49 -5.25 -10.90 -7.67
C VAL A 49 -5.34 -12.38 -8.07
N ILE A 50 -4.86 -12.76 -9.25
CA ILE A 50 -4.89 -14.17 -9.69
C ILE A 50 -4.03 -15.03 -8.76
N LEU A 51 -2.81 -14.59 -8.45
CA LEU A 51 -1.89 -15.33 -7.59
C LEU A 51 -2.48 -15.58 -6.19
N SER A 52 -3.09 -14.55 -5.59
CA SER A 52 -3.74 -14.71 -4.27
C SER A 52 -4.91 -15.68 -4.31
N ILE A 53 -5.73 -15.69 -5.37
CA ILE A 53 -6.79 -16.70 -5.53
C ILE A 53 -6.19 -18.11 -5.62
N VAL A 54 -5.14 -18.30 -6.43
CA VAL A 54 -4.47 -19.60 -6.57
C VAL A 54 -3.87 -20.07 -5.25
N MET A 55 -3.19 -19.17 -4.51
CA MET A 55 -2.65 -19.48 -3.17
C MET A 55 -3.75 -19.89 -2.19
N PHE A 56 -4.88 -19.18 -2.22
CA PHE A 56 -6.02 -19.48 -1.35
C PHE A 56 -6.57 -20.89 -1.64
N ILE A 57 -6.80 -21.20 -2.92
CA ILE A 57 -7.28 -22.53 -3.36
C ILE A 57 -6.26 -23.63 -2.99
N ALA A 58 -4.98 -23.42 -3.26
CA ALA A 58 -3.93 -24.37 -2.89
C ALA A 58 -3.90 -24.63 -1.38
N GLY A 59 -4.10 -23.59 -0.57
CA GLY A 59 -4.22 -23.73 0.88
C GLY A 59 -5.40 -24.59 1.31
N TYR A 60 -6.57 -24.47 0.67
CA TYR A 60 -7.72 -25.36 0.94
C TYR A 60 -7.46 -26.80 0.50
N ILE A 61 -6.86 -27.00 -0.68
CA ILE A 61 -6.51 -28.34 -1.16
C ILE A 61 -5.57 -29.03 -0.17
N LEU A 62 -4.58 -28.33 0.38
CA LEU A 62 -3.70 -28.90 1.39
C LEU A 62 -4.44 -29.35 2.65
N ALA A 63 -5.45 -28.60 3.10
CA ALA A 63 -6.24 -28.96 4.28
C ALA A 63 -7.19 -30.14 4.04
N GLU A 64 -7.66 -30.32 2.79
CA GLU A 64 -8.61 -31.37 2.43
C GLU A 64 -7.92 -32.73 2.25
N TYR A 65 -6.73 -32.74 1.65
CA TYR A 65 -6.05 -33.99 1.26
C TYR A 65 -5.00 -34.48 2.27
N PHE A 66 -4.64 -33.68 3.27
CA PHE A 66 -3.62 -34.04 4.27
C PHE A 66 -4.14 -33.89 5.70
N PRO A 67 -3.67 -34.75 6.64
CA PRO A 67 -4.08 -34.66 8.03
C PRO A 67 -3.62 -33.33 8.64
N ILE A 68 -4.56 -32.60 9.26
CA ILE A 68 -4.30 -31.29 9.86
C ILE A 68 -3.65 -31.44 11.24
N TYR A 69 -4.02 -32.50 11.96
CA TYR A 69 -3.55 -32.79 13.30
C TYR A 69 -2.81 -34.13 13.32
N GLU A 70 -1.73 -34.17 14.08
CA GLU A 70 -1.01 -35.38 14.44
C GLU A 70 -0.97 -35.46 15.97
N THR A 71 -1.16 -36.67 16.51
CA THR A 71 -1.13 -36.89 17.95
C THR A 71 0.31 -37.15 18.39
N GLU A 72 0.87 -36.24 19.18
CA GLU A 72 2.19 -36.41 19.76
C GLU A 72 2.08 -36.81 21.24
N GLU A 73 2.77 -37.89 21.60
CA GLU A 73 2.95 -38.29 23.00
C GLU A 73 4.05 -37.44 23.64
N TYR A 74 3.78 -36.94 24.85
CA TYR A 74 4.78 -36.24 25.65
C TYR A 74 4.80 -36.79 27.08
N GLU A 75 6.00 -36.83 27.66
CA GLU A 75 6.19 -37.23 29.06
C GLU A 75 6.23 -36.00 29.96
N TYR A 76 5.47 -36.05 31.06
CA TYR A 76 5.52 -35.02 32.10
C TYR A 76 6.83 -35.13 32.89
N TRP A 77 7.80 -34.28 32.54
CA TRP A 77 9.11 -34.22 33.20
C TRP A 77 9.04 -33.93 34.71
N PHE A 78 7.98 -33.27 35.20
CA PHE A 78 7.84 -32.87 36.60
C PHE A 78 7.15 -33.90 37.51
N PHE A 79 6.41 -34.86 36.95
CA PHE A 79 5.60 -35.80 37.74
C PHE A 79 5.91 -37.27 37.50
N GLY A 80 6.93 -37.57 36.69
CA GLY A 80 7.55 -38.88 36.58
C GLY A 80 6.55 -40.03 36.45
N THR A 81 6.21 -40.38 35.20
CA THR A 81 5.45 -41.56 34.71
C THR A 81 4.10 -41.31 34.04
N GLU A 82 3.54 -40.09 34.06
CA GLU A 82 2.33 -39.79 33.28
C GLU A 82 2.69 -39.42 31.83
N ARG A 83 2.13 -40.19 30.88
CA ARG A 83 2.17 -39.90 29.44
C ARG A 83 0.88 -39.21 29.03
N GLY A 84 1.01 -38.03 28.45
CA GLY A 84 -0.09 -37.29 27.84
C GLY A 84 -0.03 -37.37 26.32
N THR A 85 -1.18 -37.22 25.67
CA THR A 85 -1.27 -37.00 24.23
C THR A 85 -1.78 -35.59 23.99
N HIS A 86 -1.18 -34.87 23.05
CA HIS A 86 -1.76 -33.62 22.55
C HIS A 86 -1.76 -33.62 21.02
N GLU A 87 -2.70 -32.88 20.46
CA GLU A 87 -2.79 -32.68 19.01
C GLU A 87 -1.90 -31.52 18.59
N VAL A 88 -0.98 -31.80 17.66
CA VAL A 88 -0.08 -30.83 17.07
C VAL A 88 -0.45 -30.63 15.60
N LEU A 89 -0.34 -29.39 15.14
CA LEU A 89 -0.56 -29.07 13.73
C LEU A 89 0.56 -29.67 12.89
N THR A 90 0.19 -30.44 11.87
CA THR A 90 1.17 -30.97 10.91
C THR A 90 1.80 -29.82 10.11
N ALA A 91 2.97 -30.07 9.52
CA ALA A 91 3.60 -29.11 8.62
C ALA A 91 2.66 -28.68 7.47
N THR A 92 1.82 -29.61 6.98
CA THR A 92 0.84 -29.32 5.92
C THR A 92 -0.27 -28.37 6.38
N ALA A 93 -0.71 -28.48 7.64
CA ALA A 93 -1.67 -27.57 8.24
C ALA A 93 -1.10 -26.14 8.34
N TRP A 94 0.16 -26.03 8.78
CA TRP A 94 0.87 -24.75 8.82
C TRP A 94 0.95 -24.10 7.44
N TRP A 95 1.34 -24.86 6.41
CA TRP A 95 1.37 -24.36 5.04
C TRP A 95 -0.01 -23.96 4.51
N SER A 96 -1.06 -24.72 4.82
CA SER A 96 -2.44 -24.35 4.49
C SER A 96 -2.83 -23.00 5.09
N TYR A 97 -2.60 -22.80 6.39
CA TYR A 97 -2.92 -21.55 7.06
C TYR A 97 -2.09 -20.37 6.55
N ILE A 98 -0.80 -20.57 6.32
CA ILE A 98 0.09 -19.53 5.78
C ILE A 98 -0.38 -19.13 4.38
N LEU A 99 -0.66 -20.08 3.49
CA LEU A 99 -1.12 -19.79 2.13
C LEU A 99 -2.45 -19.04 2.13
N ARG A 100 -3.42 -19.46 2.95
CA ARG A 100 -4.72 -18.79 3.08
C ARG A 100 -4.60 -17.38 3.68
N GLY A 101 -3.77 -17.23 4.71
CA GLY A 101 -3.51 -15.93 5.34
C GLY A 101 -2.82 -14.95 4.41
N LEU A 102 -1.73 -15.37 3.77
CA LEU A 102 -1.00 -14.55 2.79
C LEU A 102 -1.87 -14.20 1.59
N ALA A 103 -2.69 -15.14 1.12
CA ALA A 103 -3.62 -14.87 0.03
C ALA A 103 -4.56 -13.70 0.36
N ILE A 104 -5.16 -13.66 1.55
CA ILE A 104 -6.05 -12.55 1.96
C ILE A 104 -5.27 -11.24 2.06
N ILE A 105 -4.10 -11.26 2.70
CA ILE A 105 -3.24 -10.08 2.89
C ILE A 105 -2.82 -9.48 1.54
N ILE A 106 -2.55 -10.31 0.53
CA ILE A 106 -2.20 -9.87 -0.82
C ILE A 106 -3.44 -9.43 -1.60
N PHE A 107 -4.55 -10.16 -1.47
CA PHE A 107 -5.77 -9.94 -2.25
C PHE A 107 -6.37 -8.56 -2.00
N ILE A 108 -6.49 -8.12 -0.74
CA ILE A 108 -7.11 -6.83 -0.38
C ILE A 108 -6.42 -5.63 -1.06
N PRO A 109 -5.10 -5.40 -0.90
CA PRO A 109 -4.43 -4.30 -1.59
C PRO A 109 -4.40 -4.50 -3.10
N ALA A 110 -4.30 -5.74 -3.59
CA ALA A 110 -4.27 -6.02 -5.02
C ALA A 110 -5.59 -5.67 -5.71
N ILE A 111 -6.74 -5.99 -5.10
CA ILE A 111 -8.05 -5.69 -5.67
C ILE A 111 -8.38 -4.20 -5.61
N ILE A 112 -7.98 -3.50 -4.54
CA ILE A 112 -8.09 -2.04 -4.44
C ILE A 112 -7.25 -1.39 -5.57
N GLY A 113 -6.01 -1.83 -5.74
CA GLY A 113 -5.14 -1.36 -6.82
C GLY A 113 -5.72 -1.66 -8.21
N PHE A 114 -6.29 -2.85 -8.40
CA PHE A 114 -6.93 -3.26 -9.65
C PHE A 114 -8.05 -2.31 -10.06
N PHE A 115 -8.99 -2.02 -9.15
CA PHE A 115 -10.10 -1.10 -9.43
C PHE A 115 -9.65 0.36 -9.60
N ASP A 116 -8.69 0.84 -8.80
CA ASP A 116 -8.12 2.19 -8.96
C ASP A 116 -7.50 2.36 -10.35
N ARG A 117 -6.73 1.37 -10.82
CA ARG A 117 -6.13 1.40 -12.16
C ARG A 117 -7.15 1.27 -13.27
N LEU A 118 -8.16 0.41 -13.12
CA LEU A 118 -9.24 0.27 -14.10
C LEU A 118 -10.00 1.60 -14.29
N SER A 119 -10.35 2.24 -13.18
CA SER A 119 -11.01 3.55 -13.19
C SER A 119 -10.14 4.62 -13.85
N ALA A 120 -8.84 4.67 -13.53
CA ALA A 120 -7.89 5.59 -14.15
C ALA A 120 -7.76 5.37 -15.66
N ILE A 121 -7.65 4.11 -16.12
CA ILE A 121 -7.58 3.78 -17.55
C ILE A 121 -8.84 4.27 -18.28
N ASN A 122 -10.02 3.97 -17.74
CA ASN A 122 -11.28 4.40 -18.35
C ASN A 122 -11.39 5.92 -18.40
N LYS A 123 -11.00 6.62 -17.33
CA LYS A 123 -10.98 8.08 -17.27
C LYS A 123 -10.10 8.67 -18.38
N TYR A 124 -8.84 8.24 -18.51
CA TYR A 124 -7.91 8.82 -19.48
C TYR A 124 -8.17 8.37 -20.92
N LYS A 125 -8.73 7.17 -21.12
CA LYS A 125 -9.12 6.67 -22.44
C LYS A 125 -10.26 7.49 -23.03
N ASN A 126 -11.23 7.88 -22.20
CA ASN A 126 -12.42 8.62 -22.62
C ASN A 126 -12.23 10.15 -22.56
N MET A 127 -11.04 10.63 -22.21
CA MET A 127 -10.74 12.06 -22.09
C MET A 127 -10.40 12.67 -23.46
N SER A 128 -11.06 13.78 -23.80
CA SER A 128 -10.73 14.56 -25.01
C SER A 128 -9.34 15.21 -24.89
N ALA A 129 -8.75 15.57 -26.03
CA ALA A 129 -7.45 16.24 -26.06
C ALA A 129 -7.47 17.56 -25.27
N ASP A 130 -8.53 18.36 -25.41
CA ASP A 130 -8.69 19.64 -24.69
C ASP A 130 -8.84 19.44 -23.18
N SER A 131 -9.59 18.42 -22.77
CA SER A 131 -9.72 18.06 -21.35
C SER A 131 -8.40 17.60 -20.75
N TYR A 132 -7.59 16.89 -21.54
CA TYR A 132 -6.27 16.45 -21.10
C TYR A 132 -5.27 17.60 -21.01
N SER A 133 -5.27 18.51 -22.00
CA SER A 133 -4.44 19.71 -22.01
C SER A 133 -4.75 20.63 -20.82
N SER A 134 -6.04 20.88 -20.56
CA SER A 134 -6.46 21.68 -19.41
C SER A 134 -6.10 21.03 -18.06
N LEU A 135 -6.17 19.69 -17.96
CA LEU A 135 -5.68 18.96 -16.79
C LEU A 135 -4.16 19.12 -16.60
N GLN A 136 -3.37 19.00 -17.67
CA GLN A 136 -1.91 19.21 -17.64
C GLN A 136 -1.57 20.64 -17.21
N GLU A 137 -2.23 21.64 -17.79
CA GLU A 137 -1.99 23.04 -17.46
C GLU A 137 -2.33 23.34 -16.00
N LYS A 138 -3.49 22.85 -15.51
CA LYS A 138 -3.89 22.99 -14.11
C LYS A 138 -2.88 22.33 -13.17
N THR A 139 -2.48 21.10 -13.49
CA THR A 139 -1.54 20.36 -12.64
C THR A 139 -0.17 21.04 -12.60
N LEU A 140 0.30 21.58 -13.73
CA LEU A 140 1.54 22.34 -13.78
C LEU A 140 1.47 23.64 -12.95
N LYS A 141 0.34 24.37 -13.01
CA LYS A 141 0.11 25.57 -12.19
C LYS A 141 0.11 25.22 -10.70
N ASP A 142 -0.55 24.12 -10.31
CA ASP A 142 -0.61 23.68 -8.92
C ASP A 142 0.79 23.30 -8.38
N ILE A 143 1.60 22.58 -9.16
CA ILE A 143 3.00 22.25 -8.77
C ILE A 143 3.82 23.53 -8.60
N LYS A 144 3.76 24.47 -9.56
CA LYS A 144 4.49 25.74 -9.46
C LYS A 144 4.11 26.53 -8.21
N LYS A 145 2.80 26.57 -7.88
CA LYS A 145 2.30 27.23 -6.68
C LYS A 145 2.83 26.55 -5.41
N GLN A 146 2.84 25.23 -5.36
CA GLN A 146 3.41 24.47 -4.23
C GLN A 146 4.92 24.73 -4.07
N ASP A 147 5.68 24.79 -5.17
CA ASP A 147 7.11 25.10 -5.14
C ASP A 147 7.40 26.52 -4.64
N GLU A 148 6.55 27.48 -5.01
CA GLU A 148 6.65 28.85 -4.52
C GLU A 148 6.38 28.93 -3.01
N TYR A 149 5.34 28.24 -2.51
CA TYR A 149 5.09 28.14 -1.07
C TYR A 149 6.26 27.48 -0.33
N ALA A 150 6.85 26.41 -0.87
CA ALA A 150 8.01 25.76 -0.27
C ALA A 150 9.24 26.68 -0.21
N LYS A 151 9.49 27.46 -1.27
CA LYS A 151 10.55 28.48 -1.30
C LYS A 151 10.31 29.58 -0.27
N ASN A 152 9.08 30.08 -0.17
CA ASN A 152 8.71 31.12 0.79
C ASN A 152 8.81 30.62 2.24
N ALA A 153 8.37 29.39 2.53
CA ALA A 153 8.52 28.76 3.84
C ALA A 153 10.00 28.58 4.22
N LYS A 154 10.86 28.17 3.27
CA LYS A 154 12.30 28.06 3.50
C LYS A 154 12.93 29.42 3.82
N ARG A 155 12.56 30.47 3.07
CA ARG A 155 13.00 31.86 3.32
C ARG A 155 12.55 32.35 4.71
N ALA A 156 11.30 32.12 5.08
CA ALA A 156 10.77 32.49 6.39
C ALA A 156 11.49 31.76 7.52
N LYS A 157 11.76 30.45 7.37
CA LYS A 157 12.55 29.68 8.35
C LYS A 157 13.99 30.20 8.48
N THR A 158 14.64 30.54 7.37
CA THR A 158 15.98 31.14 7.41
C THR A 158 15.95 32.50 8.09
N ALA A 159 14.96 33.34 7.82
CA ALA A 159 14.78 34.63 8.49
C ALA A 159 14.56 34.44 10.00
N MET A 160 13.66 33.54 10.42
CA MET A 160 13.43 33.22 11.84
C MET A 160 14.70 32.74 12.53
N ASN A 161 15.45 31.82 11.91
CA ASN A 161 16.73 31.35 12.48
C ASN A 161 17.76 32.48 12.63
N ILE A 162 17.76 33.47 11.72
CA ILE A 162 18.62 34.65 11.83
C ILE A 162 18.12 35.56 12.96
N PHE A 163 16.81 35.80 13.06
CA PHE A 163 16.20 36.57 14.15
C PHE A 163 16.49 35.93 15.51
N ASP A 164 16.26 34.63 15.67
CA ASP A 164 16.56 33.90 16.91
C ASP A 164 18.04 34.00 17.28
N LYS A 165 18.94 33.95 16.30
CA LYS A 165 20.39 34.08 16.53
C LYS A 165 20.79 35.50 16.95
N ILE A 166 20.04 36.52 16.54
CA ILE A 166 20.29 37.93 16.89
C ILE A 166 19.70 38.27 18.27
N PHE A 167 18.55 37.69 18.63
CA PHE A 167 17.81 38.03 19.85
C PHE A 167 18.06 37.08 21.04
N ASN A 168 18.58 35.87 20.83
CA ASN A 168 19.05 34.97 21.89
C ASN A 168 20.59 35.00 22.08
N GLN A 169 21.24 36.07 21.63
CA GLN A 169 22.56 36.50 22.14
C GLN A 169 22.36 37.53 23.25
#